data_AF-A0A225VHM6-F1
#
_entry.id   AF-A0A225VHM6-F1
#
_cell.length_a   1.000
_cell.length_b   1.000
_cell.length_c   1.000
_cell.angle_alpha   90.00
_cell.angle_beta   90.00
_cell.angle_gamma   90.00
#
_symmetry.space_group_name_H-M   'P 1'
#
loop_
_entity.id
_entity.type
_entity.pdbx_description
1 polymer ?
#
loop_
_entity_poly.entity_id
_entity_poly.type
_entity_poly.pdbx_seq_one_letter_code
_entity_poly.pdbx_strand_id
1 'polypeptide(L)'
;MDATVWRQDFVEGVWLNYISDEHTSGLALYVDNLKCHVSCESRSHLEEWGTELVPLPKTTTSVLQPLDVGIMGPFKKKLVSLSLEYEVKLMVQYHNAPL
;
A
#
# COMPACT_ATOMS: atom_id res chain seq x y z
N MET A 1 11.84 -0.91 -0.36
CA MET A 1 11.82 -0.83 1.11
C MET A 1 12.79 -1.87 1.62
N ASP A 2 13.75 -1.48 2.48
CA ASP A 2 14.61 -2.44 3.17
C ASP A 2 13.98 -2.87 4.51
N ALA A 3 14.59 -3.86 5.18
CA ALA A 3 14.06 -4.40 6.43
C ALA A 3 14.11 -3.41 7.60
N THR A 4 15.08 -2.49 7.60
CA THR A 4 15.21 -1.47 8.64
C THR A 4 14.08 -0.46 8.54
N VAL A 5 13.81 0.05 7.33
CA VAL A 5 12.68 0.95 7.06
C VAL A 5 11.34 0.27 7.39
N TRP A 6 11.19 -1.00 7.02
CA TRP A 6 9.98 -1.76 7.38
C TRP A 6 9.74 -1.80 8.89
N ARG A 7 10.77 -2.13 9.67
CA ARG A 7 10.64 -2.21 11.13
C ARG A 7 10.43 -0.83 11.76
N GLN A 8 11.34 0.11 11.50
CA GLN A 8 11.38 1.39 12.21
C GLN A 8 10.27 2.34 11.76
N ASP A 9 10.12 2.52 10.45
CA ASP A 9 9.21 3.55 9.95
C ASP A 9 7.77 3.03 9.87
N PHE A 10 7.58 1.77 9.48
CA PHE A 10 6.25 1.20 9.36
C PHE A 10 5.76 0.52 10.64
N VAL A 11 6.45 -0.53 11.14
CA VAL A 11 5.93 -1.28 12.29
C VAL A 11 5.92 -0.39 13.54
N GLU A 12 7.09 0.13 13.94
CA GLU A 12 7.23 0.95 15.14
C GLU A 12 6.60 2.34 14.95
N GLY A 13 6.86 2.98 13.81
CA GLY A 13 6.43 4.37 13.55
C GLY A 13 4.95 4.54 13.21
N VAL A 14 4.29 3.53 12.65
CA VAL A 14 2.89 3.63 12.20
C VAL A 14 2.01 2.57 12.85
N TRP A 15 2.33 1.29 12.67
CA TRP A 15 1.45 0.18 13.06
C TRP A 15 1.15 0.14 14.56
N LEU A 16 2.15 0.35 15.41
CA LEU A 16 1.97 0.33 16.87
C LEU A 16 0.91 1.32 17.36
N ASN A 17 0.72 2.45 16.67
CA ASN A 17 -0.31 3.44 17.04
C ASN A 17 -1.76 2.92 16.86
N TYR A 18 -1.94 1.78 16.19
CA TYR A 18 -3.25 1.17 15.94
C TYR A 18 -3.49 -0.07 16.81
N ILE A 19 -2.54 -0.45 17.65
CA ILE A 19 -2.67 -1.57 18.58
C ILE A 19 -3.29 -1.05 19.88
N SER A 20 -4.30 -1.75 20.38
CA SER A 20 -4.96 -1.40 21.64
C SER A 20 -4.15 -1.93 22.82
N ASP A 21 -3.91 -1.08 23.83
CA ASP A 21 -3.32 -1.50 25.11
C ASP A 21 -4.21 -2.50 25.86
N GLU A 22 -5.53 -2.47 25.63
CA GLU A 22 -6.50 -3.38 26.26
C GLU A 22 -6.66 -4.70 25.50
N HIS A 23 -6.53 -4.65 24.17
CA HIS A 23 -6.70 -5.80 23.28
C HIS A 23 -5.49 -5.92 22.36
N THR A 24 -4.38 -6.41 22.92
CA THR A 24 -3.07 -6.47 22.24
C THR A 24 -2.97 -7.61 21.22
N SER A 25 -4.00 -8.44 21.04
CA SER A 25 -3.96 -9.62 20.16
C SER A 25 -5.22 -9.79 19.33
N GLY A 26 -5.13 -10.60 18.27
CA GLY A 26 -6.24 -10.87 17.34
C GLY A 26 -6.24 -9.98 16.11
N LEU A 27 -5.17 -9.20 15.89
CA LEU A 27 -4.95 -8.43 14.68
C LEU A 27 -4.29 -9.31 13.61
N ALA A 28 -4.63 -9.08 12.35
CA ALA A 28 -3.98 -9.72 11.22
C ALA A 28 -3.57 -8.68 10.18
N LEU A 29 -2.29 -8.66 9.82
CA LEU A 29 -1.73 -7.78 8.81
C LEU A 29 -1.49 -8.57 7.53
N TYR A 30 -2.29 -8.26 6.50
CA TYR A 30 -2.17 -8.86 5.18
C TYR A 30 -1.14 -8.09 4.34
N VAL A 31 -0.10 -8.79 3.90
CA VAL A 31 1.02 -8.19 3.15
C VAL A 31 1.26 -8.87 1.81
N ASP A 32 1.89 -8.14 0.89
CA ASP A 32 2.46 -8.74 -0.31
C ASP A 32 3.70 -9.59 0.01
N ASN A 33 4.30 -10.18 -1.02
CA ASN A 33 5.48 -11.05 -0.85
C ASN A 33 6.81 -10.27 -0.92
N LEU A 34 6.81 -8.96 -0.65
CA LEU A 34 8.08 -8.23 -0.59
C LEU A 34 8.96 -8.81 0.53
N LYS A 35 10.24 -9.05 0.22
CA LYS A 35 11.15 -9.82 1.10
C LYS A 35 11.24 -9.27 2.52
N CYS A 36 11.20 -7.96 2.71
CA CYS A 36 11.23 -7.34 4.04
C CYS A 36 9.92 -7.56 4.82
N HIS A 37 8.77 -7.62 4.14
CA HIS A 37 7.48 -7.85 4.78
C HIS A 37 7.35 -9.29 5.29
N VAL A 38 7.82 -10.27 4.52
CA VAL A 38 7.67 -11.71 4.82
C VAL A 38 8.89 -12.36 5.48
N SER A 39 9.85 -11.55 5.95
CA SER A 39 11.03 -12.06 6.64
C SER A 39 10.65 -12.69 7.99
N CYS A 40 11.50 -13.61 8.48
CA CYS A 40 11.30 -14.18 9.83
C CYS A 40 11.34 -13.08 10.89
N GLU A 41 12.23 -12.09 10.74
CA GLU A 41 12.32 -10.94 11.65
C GLU A 41 11.03 -10.13 11.68
N SER A 42 10.44 -9.83 10.52
CA SER A 42 9.16 -9.13 10.42
C SER A 42 8.04 -9.89 11.12
N ARG A 43 7.97 -11.21 10.89
CA ARG A 43 6.97 -12.08 11.53
C ARG A 43 7.12 -12.07 13.05
N SER A 44 8.33 -12.30 13.56
CA SER A 44 8.59 -12.31 15.00
C SER A 44 8.25 -10.97 15.64
N HIS A 45 8.62 -9.86 15.00
CA HIS A 45 8.36 -8.55 15.55
C HIS A 45 6.86 -8.20 15.59
N LEU A 46 6.09 -8.54 14.57
CA LEU A 46 4.63 -8.33 14.59
C LEU A 46 3.92 -9.25 15.60
N GLU A 47 4.41 -10.48 15.76
CA GLU A 47 3.90 -11.44 16.73
C GLU A 47 4.12 -10.98 18.19
N GLU A 48 5.25 -10.32 18.48
CA GLU A 48 5.52 -9.66 19.78
C GLU A 48 4.41 -8.65 20.15
N TRP A 49 3.78 -8.05 19.14
CA TRP A 49 2.68 -7.11 19.29
C TRP A 49 1.30 -7.74 18.99
N GLY A 50 1.19 -9.06 19.10
CA GLY A 50 -0.04 -9.83 18.92
C GLY A 50 -0.72 -9.68 17.55
N THR A 51 0.08 -9.31 16.54
CA THR A 51 -0.36 -9.19 15.16
C THR A 51 0.11 -10.38 14.34
N GLU A 52 -0.82 -11.13 13.76
CA GLU A 52 -0.52 -12.17 12.79
C GLU A 52 -0.08 -11.55 11.46
N LEU A 53 1.12 -11.91 10.98
CA LEU A 53 1.56 -11.58 9.62
C LEU A 53 1.03 -12.62 8.62
N VAL A 54 0.17 -12.17 7.70
CA VAL A 54 -0.49 -13.01 6.68
C VAL A 54 -0.01 -12.65 5.27
N PRO A 55 0.95 -13.39 4.70
CA PRO A 55 1.35 -13.19 3.31
C PRO A 55 0.23 -13.63 2.36
N LEU A 56 -0.09 -12.78 1.39
CA LEU A 56 -0.99 -13.17 0.31
C LEU A 56 -0.34 -14.23 -0.59
N PRO A 57 -1.13 -15.06 -1.31
CA PRO A 57 -0.59 -15.90 -2.36
C PRO A 57 0.27 -15.11 -3.34
N LYS A 58 1.31 -15.75 -3.89
CA LYS A 58 2.21 -15.06 -4.82
C LYS A 58 1.45 -14.62 -6.06
N THR A 59 1.79 -13.43 -6.58
CA THR A 59 1.21 -12.84 -7.81
C THR A 59 -0.28 -12.51 -7.75
N THR A 60 -0.88 -12.47 -6.56
CA THR A 60 -2.32 -12.16 -6.42
C THR A 60 -2.61 -10.78 -5.84
N THR A 61 -1.61 -9.88 -5.72
CA THR A 61 -1.84 -8.56 -5.09
C THR A 61 -2.89 -7.74 -5.84
N SER A 62 -2.89 -7.80 -7.18
CA SER A 62 -3.88 -7.15 -8.04
C SER A 62 -5.32 -7.66 -7.89
N VAL A 63 -5.55 -8.72 -7.11
CA VAL A 63 -6.87 -9.36 -6.91
C VAL A 63 -7.23 -9.46 -5.42
N LEU A 64 -6.27 -9.83 -4.57
CA LEU A 64 -6.51 -10.15 -3.17
C LEU A 64 -6.05 -9.05 -2.21
N GLN A 65 -5.17 -8.13 -2.63
CA GLN A 65 -4.69 -7.07 -1.73
C GLN A 65 -5.69 -5.91 -1.72
N PRO A 66 -6.36 -5.61 -0.58
CA PRO A 66 -7.38 -4.57 -0.53
C PRO A 66 -6.85 -3.19 -0.90
N LEU A 67 -5.61 -2.87 -0.52
CA LEU A 67 -4.96 -1.60 -0.88
C LEU A 67 -4.83 -1.46 -2.41
N ASP A 68 -4.39 -2.51 -3.10
CA ASP A 68 -4.20 -2.46 -4.55
C ASP A 68 -5.53 -2.39 -5.30
N VAL A 69 -6.49 -3.23 -4.92
CA VAL A 69 -7.78 -3.34 -5.60
C VAL A 69 -8.72 -2.18 -5.27
N GLY A 70 -8.84 -1.87 -3.98
CA GLY A 70 -9.82 -0.91 -3.47
C GLY A 70 -9.37 0.53 -3.55
N ILE A 71 -8.06 0.80 -3.43
CA ILE A 71 -7.53 2.17 -3.35
C ILE A 71 -6.66 2.49 -4.56
N MET A 72 -5.55 1.77 -4.75
CA MET A 72 -4.55 2.12 -5.75
C MET A 72 -5.08 1.98 -7.18
N GLY A 73 -5.87 0.95 -7.47
CA GLY A 73 -6.50 0.74 -8.77
C GLY A 73 -7.40 1.93 -9.17
N PRO A 74 -8.44 2.26 -8.38
CA PRO A 74 -9.29 3.44 -8.61
C PRO A 74 -8.50 4.76 -8.65
N PHE A 75 -7.54 4.94 -7.73
CA PHE A 75 -6.70 6.13 -7.68
C PHE A 75 -5.90 6.32 -8.97
N LYS A 76 -5.19 5.28 -9.44
CA LYS A 76 -4.43 5.31 -10.69
C LYS A 76 -5.33 5.61 -11.90
N LYS A 77 -6.53 5.00 -11.97
CA LYS A 77 -7.51 5.29 -13.03
C LYS A 77 -7.94 6.75 -13.03
N LYS A 78 -8.15 7.34 -11.85
CA LYS A 78 -8.51 8.76 -11.75
C LYS A 78 -7.37 9.67 -12.23
N LEU A 79 -6.13 9.38 -11.86
CA LEU A 79 -4.97 10.14 -12.35
C LEU A 79 -4.85 10.08 -13.87
N VAL A 80 -5.04 8.89 -14.47
CA VAL A 80 -5.02 8.73 -15.93
C VAL A 80 -6.15 9.55 -16.59
N SER A 81 -7.37 9.52 -16.05
CA SER A 81 -8.48 10.35 -16.55
C SER A 81 -8.13 11.83 -16.53
N LEU A 82 -7.58 12.32 -15.41
CA LEU A 82 -7.20 13.72 -15.27
C LEU A 82 -6.07 14.12 -16.22
N SER A 83 -5.08 13.25 -16.43
CA SER A 83 -4.00 13.47 -17.40
C SER A 83 -4.55 13.60 -18.81
N LEU A 84 -5.42 12.67 -19.22
CA LEU A 84 -6.04 12.69 -20.55
C LEU A 84 -6.92 13.92 -20.75
N GLU A 85 -7.72 14.30 -19.75
CA GLU A 85 -8.53 15.53 -19.79
C GLU A 85 -7.66 16.78 -19.97
N TYR A 86 -6.49 16.82 -19.33
CA TYR A 86 -5.55 17.92 -19.46
C TYR A 86 -4.91 17.95 -20.86
N GLU A 87 -4.45 16.81 -21.38
CA GLU A 87 -3.88 16.70 -22.72
C GLU A 87 -4.87 17.12 -23.81
N VAL A 88 -6.13 16.68 -23.72
CA VAL A 88 -7.19 17.09 -24.66
C VAL A 88 -7.39 18.61 -24.62
N LYS A 89 -7.43 19.21 -23.43
CA LYS A 89 -7.56 20.67 -23.29
C LYS A 89 -6.38 21.42 -23.92
N LEU A 90 -5.17 20.93 -23.72
CA LEU A 90 -3.98 21.50 -24.36
C LEU A 90 -4.07 21.43 -25.88
N MET A 91 -4.43 20.26 -26.45
CA MET A 91 -4.57 20.10 -27.90
C MET A 91 -5.60 21.07 -28.48
N VAL A 92 -6.75 21.27 -27.81
CA VAL A 92 -7.77 22.23 -28.22
C VAL A 92 -7.23 23.67 -28.18
N GLN A 93 -6.47 24.03 -27.15
CA GLN A 93 -5.86 25.36 -27.05
C GLN A 93 -4.85 25.61 -28.17
N TYR A 94 -3.97 24.64 -28.46
CA TYR A 94 -3.01 24.75 -29.55
C TYR A 94 -3.67 24.83 -30.92
N HIS A 95 -4.78 24.11 -31.14
CA HIS A 95 -5.54 24.20 -32.38
C HIS A 95 -6.18 25.59 -32.59
N ASN A 96 -6.65 26.21 -31.51
CA ASN A 96 -7.34 27.50 -31.55
C ASN A 96 -6.41 28.72 -31.38
N ALA A 97 -5.10 28.51 -31.22
CA ALA A 97 -4.13 29.60 -31.10
C ALA A 97 -3.95 30.29 -32.48
N PRO A 98 -4.07 31.62 -32.56
CA PRO A 98 -3.75 32.34 -33.79
C PRO A 98 -2.26 32.21 -34.14
N LEU A 99 -1.97 32.08 -35.44
CA LEU A 99 -0.62 32.04 -36.01
C LEU A 99 0.20 33.29 -35.65
#